data_AF-A0A5E4N0N6-F1
#
_entry.id   AF-A0A5E4N0N6-F1
#
_cell.length_a   1.000
_cell.length_b   1.000
_cell.length_c   1.000
_cell.angle_alpha   90.00
_cell.angle_beta   90.00
_cell.angle_gamma   90.00
#
_symmetry.space_group_name_H-M   'P 1'
#
loop_
_entity.id
_entity.type
_entity.pdbx_description
1 polymer ?
#
loop_
_entity_poly.entity_id
_entity_poly.type
_entity_poly.pdbx_seq_one_letter_code
_entity_poly.pdbx_strand_id
1 'polypeptide(L)' 'MHQWKLRDNPAYDCGNAAQTIQHIMSGCPKRKFEGKMSDFFRLTSEALDWIATLDIRL' A
#
# COMPACT_ATOMS: atom_id res chain seq x y z
N MET A 1 -35.50 -5.14 -10.09
CA MET A 1 -34.21 -5.14 -10.81
C MET A 1 -33.14 -4.63 -9.85
N HIS A 2 -32.22 -5.48 -9.39
CA HIS A 2 -31.15 -5.10 -8.46
C HIS A 2 -29.84 -5.76 -8.91
N GLN A 3 -29.13 -5.10 -9.83
CA GLN A 3 -27.83 -5.57 -10.32
C GLN A 3 -26.85 -4.42 -10.43
N TRP A 4 -26.43 -3.91 -9.28
CA TRP A 4 -25.08 -3.35 -9.10
C TRP A 4 -24.63 -3.87 -7.74
N LYS A 5 -24.08 -5.09 -7.72
CA LYS A 5 -23.28 -5.54 -6.58
C LYS A 5 -22.02 -4.67 -6.60
N LEU A 6 -22.13 -3.47 -6.02
CA LEU A 6 -20.98 -2.70 -5.59
C LEU A 6 -20.24 -3.66 -4.66
N ARG A 7 -19.11 -4.17 -5.13
CA ARG A 7 -18.28 -5.09 -4.34
C ARG A 7 -18.07 -4.41 -3.00
N ASP A 8 -18.60 -5.00 -1.92
CA ASP A 8 -18.35 -4.55 -0.56
C ASP A 8 -16.87 -4.22 -0.46
N ASN A 9 -16.60 -2.94 -0.23
CA ASN A 9 -15.26 -2.36 -0.18
C ASN A 9 -14.33 -3.36 0.52
N PRO A 10 -13.38 -3.99 -0.19
CA PRO A 10 -12.47 -4.91 0.48
C PRO A 10 -11.76 -4.02 1.49
N ALA A 11 -11.95 -4.29 2.78
CA ALA A 11 -11.16 -3.62 3.80
C ALA A 11 -9.71 -3.73 3.34
N TYR A 12 -9.13 -2.59 2.96
CA TYR A 12 -7.78 -2.53 2.42
C TYR A 12 -6.83 -3.12 3.46
N ASP A 13 -5.60 -3.48 3.12
CA ASP A 13 -4.76 -4.38 3.93
C ASP A 13 -4.73 -4.08 5.46
N CYS A 14 -4.76 -2.81 5.86
CA CYS A 14 -4.81 -2.37 7.27
C CYS A 14 -6.17 -1.89 7.80
N GLY A 15 -7.25 -2.01 7.02
CA GLY A 15 -8.60 -1.54 7.34
C GLY A 15 -8.85 -0.06 7.03
N ASN A 16 -7.91 0.66 6.40
CA ASN A 16 -8.10 2.06 6.06
C ASN A 16 -9.08 2.23 4.88
N ALA A 17 -9.90 3.29 4.88
CA ALA A 17 -10.88 3.54 3.83
C ALA A 17 -10.24 3.87 2.46
N ALA A 18 -9.01 4.38 2.47
CA ALA A 18 -8.22 4.65 1.27
C ALA A 18 -6.74 4.30 1.52
N GLN A 19 -6.22 3.26 0.86
CA GLN A 19 -4.79 2.97 0.88
C GLN A 19 -4.08 3.71 -0.26
N THR A 20 -3.71 4.96 0.00
CA THR A 20 -2.80 5.69 -0.88
C THR A 20 -1.38 5.14 -0.74
N ILE A 21 -0.54 5.31 -1.76
CA ILE A 21 0.88 4.96 -1.72
C ILE A 21 1.55 5.58 -0.47
N GLN A 22 1.24 6.84 -0.15
CA GLN A 22 1.77 7.50 1.04
C GLN A 22 1.33 6.84 2.35
N HIS A 23 0.07 6.39 2.44
CA HIS A 23 -0.37 5.62 3.60
C HIS A 23 0.37 4.28 3.67
N ILE A 24 0.52 3.56 2.56
CA ILE A 24 1.21 2.27 2.54
C ILE A 24 2.68 2.43 2.95
N MET A 25 3.37 3.45 2.43
CA MET A 25 4.79 3.70 2.71
C MET A 25 5.06 4.11 4.15
N SER A 26 4.21 4.97 4.75
CA SER A 26 4.55 5.61 6.03
C SER A 26 3.52 5.43 7.15
N GLY A 27 2.26 5.16 6.79
CA GLY A 27 1.14 5.10 7.74
C GLY A 27 0.56 3.71 7.99
N CYS A 28 0.90 2.72 7.16
CA CYS A 28 0.28 1.40 7.22
C CYS A 28 0.97 0.56 8.29
N PRO A 29 0.27 0.15 9.36
CA PRO A 29 0.88 -0.62 10.44
C PRO A 29 1.37 -2.00 10.00
N LYS A 30 0.85 -2.53 8.89
CA LYS A 30 1.20 -3.85 8.37
C LYS A 30 2.35 -3.86 7.39
N ARG A 31 2.49 -2.78 6.60
CA ARG A 31 3.39 -2.77 5.43
C ARG A 31 4.27 -1.53 5.33
N LYS A 32 4.27 -0.64 6.33
CA LYS A 32 5.12 0.56 6.31
C LYS A 32 6.55 0.20 5.91
N PHE A 33 7.14 1.03 5.07
CA PHE A 33 8.55 0.94 4.79
C PHE A 33 9.32 1.40 6.04
N GLU A 34 10.29 0.61 6.49
CA GLU A 34 11.06 0.93 7.68
C GLU A 34 12.18 1.95 7.42
N GLY A 35 12.54 2.16 6.15
CA GLY A 35 13.52 3.15 5.73
C GLY A 35 12.95 4.57 5.55
N LYS A 36 13.78 5.46 5.00
CA LYS A 36 13.42 6.85 4.73
C LYS A 36 12.81 6.99 3.34
N MET A 37 12.00 8.03 3.17
CA MET A 37 11.46 8.34 1.84
C MET A 37 12.55 8.67 0.81
N SER A 38 13.72 9.16 1.26
CA SER A 38 14.91 9.36 0.42
C SER A 38 15.40 8.08 -0.28
N ASP A 39 15.11 6.92 0.29
CA ASP A 39 15.63 5.63 -0.19
C ASP A 39 14.89 5.19 -1.46
N PHE A 40 13.67 5.68 -1.69
CA PHE A 40 12.93 5.54 -2.94
C PHE A 40 13.50 6.45 -4.03
N PHE A 41 13.84 7.71 -3.72
CA PHE A 41 14.45 8.61 -4.69
C PHE A 41 15.84 8.14 -5.13
N ARG A 42 16.54 7.44 -4.24
CA ARG A 42 17.86 6.83 -4.53
C ARG A 42 17.77 5.42 -5.09
N LEU A 43 16.57 4.86 -5.23
CA LEU A 43 16.31 3.49 -5.69
C LEU A 43 17.23 2.48 -4.99
N THR A 44 17.36 2.61 -3.67
CA THR A 44 18.15 1.69 -2.85
C THR A 44 17.61 0.26 -2.97
N SER A 45 18.47 -0.73 -2.75
CA SER A 45 18.07 -2.13 -2.79
C SER A 45 16.94 -2.45 -1.81
N GLU A 46 16.94 -1.84 -0.62
CA GLU A 46 15.88 -2.01 0.38
C GLU A 46 14.53 -1.47 -0.11
N ALA A 47 14.53 -0.30 -0.76
CA ALA A 47 13.30 0.25 -1.33
C ALA A 47 12.77 -0.59 -2.51
N LEU A 48 13.67 -1.11 -3.35
CA LEU A 48 13.30 -1.97 -4.47
C LEU A 48 12.76 -3.32 -4.01
N ASP A 49 13.42 -3.95 -3.03
CA ASP A 49 12.95 -5.20 -2.41
C ASP A 49 11.58 -5.01 -1.77
N TRP A 50 11.42 -3.94 -0.99
CA TRP A 50 10.12 -3.62 -0.40
C TRP A 50 9.04 -3.41 -1.46
N ILE A 51 9.30 -2.64 -2.54
CA ILE A 51 8.34 -2.49 -3.65
C ILE A 51 8.02 -3.84 -4.30
N ALA A 52 9.02 -4.72 -4.49
CA ALA A 52 8.80 -6.04 -5.07
C ALA A 52 7.92 -6.94 -4.19
N THR A 53 7.96 -6.76 -2.86
CA THR A 53 7.08 -7.48 -1.92
C THR A 53 5.65 -6.90 -1.83
N LEU A 54 5.40 -5.73 -2.42
CA LEU A 54 4.07 -5.13 -2.45
C LEU A 54 3.12 -5.87 -3.40
N ASP A 55 2.50 -6.94 -2.91
CA ASP A 55 1.35 -7.57 -3.57
C ASP A 55 0.07 -6.75 -3.28
N ILE A 56 0.00 -5.53 -3.82
CA ILE A 56 -1.18 -4.67 -3.78
C ILE A 56 -1.43 -4.08 -5.16
N ARG A 57 -2.68 -4.15 -5.60
CA ARG A 57 -3.15 -3.38 -6.76
C ARG A 57 -3.66 -2.03 -6.25
N LEU A 58 -2.91 -0.98 -6.56
CA LEU A 58 -3.26 0.41 -6.27
C LEU A 58 -4.38 0.91 -7.19
#